data_AF-A0A535K7M8-F1
#
_entry.id   AF-A0A535K7M8-F1
#
_cell.length_a   1.000
_cell.length_b   1.000
_cell.length_c   1.000
_cell.angle_alpha   90.00
_cell.angle_beta   90.00
_cell.angle_gamma   90.00
#
_symmetry.space_group_name_H-M   'P 1'
#
loop_
_entity.id
_entity.type
_entity.pdbx_description
1 polymer ?
#
loop_
_entity_poly.entity_id
_entity_poly.type
_entity_poly.pdbx_seq_one_letter_code
_entity_poly.pdbx_strand_id
1 'polypeptide(L)'
;MRRGGRQLKRFAPAGFTLLLLGTIVFVGRPTPATPEVLAWQPAGELAAPRAYGAALTLTTGEILVVGGLDRDDPHVVNFTTELFDPVTGRTRVLDQLLPGRVNGTVTAGWGGRVVMAGGSEWQGDHWAVMDRVDVYLPAERRWVQGHSMLQARTGQRATALLDGRIFLTGGYDGPRLIGTSEIYDP
;
A
#
# COMPACT_ATOMS: atom_id res chain seq x y z
N MET A 1 11.44 -12.76 57.30
CA MET A 1 10.41 -13.03 56.26
C MET A 1 10.76 -12.14 55.05
N ARG A 2 11.49 -12.54 54.00
CA ARG A 2 11.13 -13.41 52.82
C ARG A 2 9.71 -13.07 52.31
N ARG A 3 9.42 -12.68 51.06
CA ARG A 3 9.97 -12.78 49.67
C ARG A 3 9.37 -11.60 48.86
N GLY A 4 9.75 -11.22 47.64
CA GLY A 4 10.68 -11.77 46.67
C GLY A 4 10.65 -10.93 45.38
N GLY A 5 11.83 -10.60 44.84
CA GLY A 5 11.98 -10.06 43.50
C GLY A 5 11.83 -11.15 42.45
N ARG A 6 11.09 -10.86 41.38
CA ARG A 6 10.98 -11.75 40.21
C ARG A 6 12.12 -11.44 39.25
N GLN A 7 13.01 -12.41 39.07
CA GLN A 7 14.07 -12.37 38.09
C GLN A 7 13.52 -12.53 36.66
N LEU A 8 14.06 -11.72 35.74
CA LEU A 8 13.92 -11.87 34.30
C LEU A 8 14.75 -13.06 33.84
N LYS A 9 14.10 -14.07 33.24
CA LYS A 9 14.76 -15.21 32.61
C LYS A 9 15.42 -14.73 31.31
N ARG A 10 16.76 -14.76 31.28
CA ARG A 10 17.57 -14.68 30.06
C ARG A 10 17.42 -16.00 29.30
N PHE A 11 17.03 -15.93 28.02
CA PHE A 11 17.19 -17.02 27.07
C PHE A 11 18.48 -16.78 26.29
N ALA A 12 19.39 -17.76 26.31
CA ALA A 12 20.50 -17.86 25.39
C ALA A 12 20.11 -18.78 24.22
N PRO A 13 20.73 -18.60 23.05
CA PRO A 13 21.05 -19.77 22.24
C PRO A 13 22.53 -19.82 21.83
N ALA A 14 23.05 -21.04 21.96
CA ALA A 14 24.05 -21.76 21.17
C ALA A 14 25.26 -21.02 20.59
N GLY A 15 26.45 -21.42 21.05
CA GLY A 15 27.72 -21.10 20.42
C GLY A 15 27.94 -21.90 19.13
N PHE A 16 28.65 -21.27 18.19
CA PHE A 16 29.36 -21.92 17.10
C PHE A 16 30.84 -21.54 17.21
N THR A 17 31.70 -22.55 17.28
CA THR A 17 33.16 -22.37 17.14
C THR A 17 33.50 -22.44 15.65
N LEU A 18 34.05 -21.36 15.09
CA LEU A 18 34.67 -21.38 13.76
C LEU A 18 36.19 -21.29 13.91
N LEU A 19 36.88 -22.36 13.50
CA LEU A 19 38.32 -22.35 13.22
C LEU A 19 38.51 -21.80 11.80
N LEU A 20 39.14 -20.63 11.67
CA LEU A 20 39.54 -20.08 10.37
C LEU A 20 41.07 -20.05 10.28
N LEU A 21 41.60 -20.95 9.46
CA LEU A 21 42.93 -20.89 8.88
C LEU A 21 43.09 -19.58 8.10
N GLY A 22 44.29 -18.99 8.21
CA GLY A 22 44.59 -17.62 7.84
C GLY A 22 44.15 -17.18 6.45
N THR A 23 43.63 -15.96 6.38
CA THR A 23 43.52 -15.17 5.16
C THR A 23 43.96 -13.76 5.51
N ILE A 24 44.93 -13.23 4.78
CA ILE A 24 45.36 -11.83 4.91
C ILE A 24 44.17 -10.96 4.49
N VAL A 25 43.59 -10.21 5.42
CA VAL A 25 42.57 -9.20 5.14
C VAL A 25 43.29 -7.91 4.76
N PHE A 26 43.13 -7.45 3.52
CA PHE A 26 43.41 -6.06 3.19
C PHE A 26 42.41 -5.19 3.96
N VAL A 27 42.87 -4.47 4.99
CA VAL A 27 42.11 -3.36 5.55
C VAL A 27 42.24 -2.19 4.59
N GLY A 28 41.42 -2.21 3.54
CA GLY A 28 41.10 -0.97 2.83
C GLY A 28 40.54 0.00 3.85
N ARG A 29 41.07 1.23 3.91
CA ARG A 29 40.43 2.30 4.70
C ARG A 29 38.94 2.30 4.35
N PRO A 30 38.00 2.28 5.31
CA PRO A 30 36.63 2.55 4.98
C PRO A 30 36.62 3.93 4.33
N THR A 31 36.37 3.97 3.02
CA THR A 31 35.97 5.19 2.35
C THR A 31 34.82 5.71 3.20
N PRO A 32 34.86 6.96 3.72
CA PRO A 32 33.72 7.48 4.44
C PRO A 32 32.53 7.33 3.49
N ALA A 33 31.55 6.52 3.88
CA ALA A 33 30.30 6.42 3.14
C ALA A 33 29.85 7.86 2.94
N THR A 34 29.77 8.29 1.68
CA THR A 34 29.22 9.59 1.34
C THR A 34 27.90 9.66 2.10
N PRO A 35 27.66 10.66 2.96
CA PRO A 35 26.42 10.70 3.72
C PRO A 35 25.31 10.63 2.68
N GLU A 36 24.43 9.63 2.81
CA GLU A 36 23.25 9.53 1.97
C GLU A 36 22.49 10.85 2.17
N VAL A 37 22.63 11.76 1.21
CA VAL A 37 21.96 13.04 1.25
C VAL A 37 20.49 12.73 1.03
N LEU A 38 19.65 13.10 2.00
CA LEU A 38 18.20 13.11 1.81
C LEU A 38 17.89 14.10 0.69
N ALA A 39 17.71 13.59 -0.53
CA ALA A 39 17.53 14.37 -1.74
C ALA A 39 16.40 13.77 -2.57
N TRP A 40 15.54 14.66 -3.10
CA TRP A 40 14.57 14.29 -4.11
C TRP A 40 15.26 14.03 -5.45
N GLN A 41 14.85 12.98 -6.15
CA GLN A 41 15.34 12.65 -7.48
C GLN A 41 14.17 12.24 -8.37
N PRO A 42 14.21 12.53 -9.69
CA PRO A 42 13.25 11.99 -10.63
C PRO A 42 13.26 10.46 -10.62
N ALA A 43 12.08 9.84 -10.58
CA ALA A 43 11.95 8.38 -10.60
C ALA A 43 11.40 7.85 -11.93
N GLY A 44 10.79 8.71 -12.76
CA GLY A 44 9.99 8.32 -13.93
C GLY A 44 8.59 8.92 -13.85
N GLU A 45 7.73 8.58 -14.80
CA GLU A 45 6.39 9.16 -14.93
C GLU A 45 5.31 8.06 -15.08
N LEU A 46 4.12 8.36 -14.57
CA LEU A 46 2.92 7.56 -14.86
C LEU A 46 2.49 7.81 -16.31
N ALA A 47 1.84 6.83 -16.91
CA ALA A 47 1.23 6.96 -18.24
C ALA A 47 0.06 7.95 -18.23
N ALA A 48 -0.68 8.04 -17.12
CA ALA A 48 -1.74 9.03 -16.95
C ALA A 48 -1.49 9.87 -15.67
N PRO A 49 -1.54 11.22 -15.76
CA PRO A 49 -1.50 12.08 -14.60
C PRO A 49 -2.70 11.79 -13.69
N ARG A 50 -2.50 11.93 -12.38
CA ARG A 50 -3.57 11.69 -11.39
C ARG A 50 -3.30 12.40 -10.06
N ALA A 51 -4.34 12.98 -9.48
CA ALA A 51 -4.40 13.44 -8.09
C ALA A 51 -5.42 12.62 -7.30
N TYR A 52 -5.28 12.54 -5.97
CA TYR A 52 -6.21 11.79 -5.08
C TYR A 52 -6.32 10.28 -5.37
N GLY A 53 -5.36 9.72 -6.10
CA GLY A 53 -5.18 8.29 -6.29
C GLY A 53 -4.49 7.64 -5.09
N ALA A 54 -4.27 6.33 -5.19
CA ALA A 54 -3.59 5.55 -4.17
C ALA A 54 -2.45 4.74 -4.77
N ALA A 55 -1.41 4.50 -3.97
CA ALA A 55 -0.25 3.72 -4.35
C ALA A 55 0.13 2.71 -3.26
N LEU A 56 0.58 1.52 -3.65
CA LEU A 56 1.07 0.48 -2.74
C LEU A 56 2.19 -0.33 -3.40
N THR A 57 3.30 -0.53 -2.68
CA THR A 57 4.37 -1.44 -3.12
C THR A 57 3.91 -2.89 -3.02
N LEU A 58 4.04 -3.63 -4.13
CA LEU A 58 3.78 -5.06 -4.20
C LEU A 58 4.98 -5.87 -3.70
N THR A 59 4.77 -7.14 -3.38
CA THR A 59 5.86 -8.06 -3.02
C THR A 59 6.82 -8.33 -4.17
N THR A 60 6.46 -7.98 -5.40
CA THR A 60 7.35 -8.02 -6.58
C THR A 60 8.35 -6.86 -6.60
N GLY A 61 8.14 -5.81 -5.79
CA GLY A 61 8.91 -4.56 -5.83
C GLY A 61 8.31 -3.49 -6.74
N GLU A 62 7.36 -3.85 -7.61
CA GLU A 62 6.58 -2.88 -8.40
C GLU A 62 5.64 -2.08 -7.48
N ILE A 63 5.35 -0.83 -7.83
CA ILE A 63 4.37 0.02 -7.16
C ILE A 63 3.07 -0.02 -7.96
N LEU A 64 2.00 -0.52 -7.33
CA LEU A 64 0.65 -0.45 -7.87
C LEU A 64 0.08 0.96 -7.63
N VAL A 65 -0.38 1.61 -8.69
CA VAL A 65 -0.99 2.94 -8.66
C VAL A 65 -2.37 2.89 -9.30
N VAL A 66 -3.38 3.43 -8.61
CA VAL A 66 -4.79 3.28 -9.01
C VAL A 66 -5.63 4.50 -8.68
N GLY A 67 -6.73 4.65 -9.43
CA GLY A 67 -7.72 5.70 -9.21
C GLY A 67 -7.12 7.10 -9.34
N GLY A 68 -7.74 8.05 -8.69
CA GLY A 68 -7.42 9.46 -8.81
C GLY A 68 -8.18 10.13 -9.95
N LEU A 69 -7.97 11.43 -10.09
CA LEU A 69 -8.55 12.26 -11.14
C LEU A 69 -7.48 13.02 -11.90
N ASP A 70 -7.78 13.34 -13.14
CA ASP A 70 -7.19 14.45 -13.89
C ASP A 70 -8.34 15.32 -14.38
N ARG A 71 -8.36 16.59 -13.95
CA ARG A 71 -9.42 17.53 -14.35
C ARG A 71 -9.39 17.87 -15.84
N ASP A 72 -8.25 17.65 -16.49
CA ASP A 72 -8.06 17.94 -17.90
C ASP A 72 -8.42 16.70 -18.76
N ASP A 73 -8.66 15.54 -18.14
CA ASP A 73 -9.15 14.32 -18.81
C ASP A 73 -10.67 14.41 -19.04
N PRO A 74 -11.19 14.03 -20.23
CA PRO A 74 -12.62 14.03 -20.53
C PRO A 74 -13.49 13.22 -19.56
N HIS A 75 -12.92 12.21 -18.91
CA HIS A 75 -13.60 11.37 -17.96
C HIS A 75 -13.47 11.83 -16.51
N VAL A 76 -12.64 12.84 -16.23
CA VAL A 76 -12.28 13.36 -14.90
C VAL A 76 -11.57 12.34 -14.02
N VAL A 77 -12.11 11.14 -13.85
CA VAL A 77 -11.55 10.06 -13.03
C VAL A 77 -10.73 9.09 -13.86
N ASN A 78 -9.71 8.50 -13.23
CA ASN A 78 -8.83 7.54 -13.86
C ASN A 78 -9.33 6.10 -13.65
N PHE A 79 -9.57 5.39 -14.75
CA PHE A 79 -10.05 4.00 -14.75
C PHE A 79 -8.93 2.96 -14.80
N THR A 80 -7.68 3.38 -15.02
CA THR A 80 -6.56 2.46 -15.24
C THR A 80 -5.81 2.16 -13.95
N THR A 81 -5.30 0.93 -13.91
CA THR A 81 -4.29 0.52 -12.94
C THR A 81 -2.92 0.58 -13.61
N GLU A 82 -1.96 1.16 -12.92
CA GLU A 82 -0.58 1.26 -13.39
C GLU A 82 0.36 0.51 -12.43
N LEU A 83 1.31 -0.22 -13.00
CA LEU A 83 2.43 -0.83 -12.28
C LEU A 83 3.69 -0.07 -12.64
N PHE A 84 4.22 0.67 -11.67
CA PHE A 84 5.45 1.43 -11.79
C PHE A 84 6.63 0.61 -11.26
N ASP A 85 7.66 0.44 -12.07
CA ASP A 85 8.91 -0.21 -11.68
C ASP A 85 9.91 0.88 -11.21
N PRO A 86 10.21 0.98 -9.90
CA PRO A 86 11.13 1.99 -9.38
C PRO A 86 12.59 1.75 -9.77
N VAL A 87 12.95 0.56 -10.27
CA VAL A 87 14.32 0.27 -10.72
C VAL A 87 14.57 0.83 -12.11
N THR A 88 13.58 0.72 -13.00
CA THR A 88 13.70 1.16 -14.41
C THR A 88 13.05 2.51 -14.67
N GLY A 89 12.23 3.01 -13.75
CA GLY A 89 11.43 4.22 -13.89
C GLY A 89 10.33 4.12 -14.94
N ARG A 90 9.93 2.89 -15.28
CA ARG A 90 8.94 2.61 -16.33
C ARG A 90 7.61 2.19 -15.75
N THR A 91 6.56 2.54 -16.47
CA THR A 91 5.19 2.22 -16.09
C THR A 91 4.54 1.27 -17.08
N ARG A 92 3.80 0.28 -16.56
CA ARG A 92 2.93 -0.62 -17.33
C ARG A 92 1.47 -0.41 -16.92
N VAL A 93 0.64 -0.06 -17.89
CA VAL A 93 -0.82 0.01 -17.70
C VAL A 93 -1.39 -1.41 -17.78
N LEU A 94 -2.32 -1.76 -16.88
CA LEU A 94 -3.07 -3.02 -16.97
C LEU A 94 -4.33 -2.83 -17.82
N ASP A 95 -4.69 -3.87 -18.59
CA ASP A 95 -5.82 -3.83 -19.52
C ASP A 95 -7.19 -3.76 -18.80
N GLN A 96 -7.28 -4.29 -17.58
CA GLN A 96 -8.52 -4.30 -16.84
C GLN A 96 -8.82 -2.91 -16.27
N LEU A 97 -9.93 -2.34 -16.73
CA LEU A 97 -10.49 -1.10 -16.19
C LEU A 97 -11.24 -1.35 -14.87
N LEU A 98 -11.18 -0.38 -13.98
CA LEU A 98 -11.96 -0.31 -12.75
C LEU A 98 -12.88 0.92 -12.79
N PRO A 99 -13.96 0.97 -12.00
CA PRO A 99 -14.65 2.23 -11.76
C PRO A 99 -13.67 3.29 -11.25
N GLY A 100 -13.63 4.43 -11.94
CA GLY A 100 -12.73 5.53 -11.62
C GLY A 100 -13.17 6.18 -10.32
N ARG A 101 -12.23 6.31 -9.37
CA ARG A 101 -12.55 6.83 -8.05
C ARG A 101 -11.38 7.55 -7.41
N VAL A 102 -11.70 8.55 -6.59
CA VAL A 102 -10.76 9.33 -5.79
C VAL A 102 -10.92 9.06 -4.31
N ASN A 103 -9.88 9.33 -3.52
CA ASN A 103 -9.90 9.27 -2.06
C ASN A 103 -10.32 7.89 -1.50
N GLY A 104 -10.18 6.83 -2.31
CA GLY A 104 -10.20 5.45 -1.88
C GLY A 104 -8.88 5.08 -1.19
N THR A 105 -8.86 3.94 -0.50
CA THR A 105 -7.64 3.41 0.13
C THR A 105 -7.19 2.15 -0.59
N VAL A 106 -5.88 1.95 -0.72
CA VAL A 106 -5.28 0.69 -1.17
C VAL A 106 -4.44 0.13 -0.03
N THR A 107 -4.64 -1.14 0.32
CA THR A 107 -3.98 -1.76 1.49
C THR A 107 -3.66 -3.22 1.21
N ALA A 108 -2.52 -3.69 1.72
CA ALA A 108 -2.13 -5.09 1.62
C ALA A 108 -3.05 -5.96 2.50
N GLY A 109 -3.52 -7.08 1.95
CA GLY A 109 -4.31 -8.08 2.64
C GLY A 109 -3.63 -9.46 2.65
N TRP A 110 -4.30 -10.45 3.23
CA TRP A 110 -3.79 -11.81 3.31
C TRP A 110 -3.53 -12.44 1.93
N GLY A 111 -2.52 -13.32 1.87
CA GLY A 111 -2.13 -14.00 0.62
C GLY A 111 -1.46 -13.09 -0.43
N GLY A 112 -0.98 -11.90 -0.02
CA GLY A 112 -0.39 -10.91 -0.93
C GLY A 112 -1.43 -10.16 -1.77
N ARG A 113 -2.72 -10.29 -1.45
CA ARG A 113 -3.78 -9.53 -2.11
C ARG A 113 -3.65 -8.05 -1.81
N VAL A 114 -4.16 -7.23 -2.71
CA VAL A 114 -4.25 -5.78 -2.48
C VAL A 114 -5.71 -5.38 -2.57
N VAL A 115 -6.21 -4.71 -1.54
CA VAL A 115 -7.62 -4.34 -1.45
C VAL A 115 -7.73 -2.84 -1.65
N MET A 116 -8.54 -2.44 -2.63
CA MET A 116 -8.99 -1.07 -2.80
C MET A 116 -10.41 -0.93 -2.27
N ALA A 117 -10.63 0.04 -1.37
CA ALA A 117 -11.92 0.22 -0.71
C ALA A 117 -12.36 1.69 -0.71
N GLY A 118 -13.66 1.90 -0.96
CA GLY A 118 -14.33 3.19 -0.87
C GLY A 118 -13.84 4.23 -1.87
N GLY A 119 -14.02 5.48 -1.50
CA GLY A 119 -13.74 6.64 -2.34
C GLY A 119 -15.01 7.24 -2.95
N SER A 120 -14.81 8.07 -3.97
CA SER A 120 -15.90 8.71 -4.70
C SER A 120 -15.71 8.60 -6.19
N GLU A 121 -16.78 8.27 -6.91
CA GLU A 121 -16.82 8.31 -8.38
C GLU A 121 -17.47 9.60 -8.86
N TRP A 122 -17.10 9.99 -10.08
CA TRP A 122 -17.76 11.07 -10.79
C TRP A 122 -18.91 10.52 -11.62
N GLN A 123 -20.14 10.96 -11.36
CA GLN A 123 -21.33 10.52 -12.10
C GLN A 123 -21.77 11.50 -13.20
N GLY A 124 -20.89 12.45 -13.57
CA GLY A 124 -21.12 13.43 -14.64
C GLY A 124 -21.44 14.83 -14.15
N ASP A 125 -22.20 14.95 -13.06
CA ASP A 125 -22.63 16.22 -12.46
C ASP A 125 -22.31 16.34 -10.96
N HIS A 126 -22.06 15.22 -10.27
CA HIS A 126 -21.71 15.19 -8.86
C HIS A 126 -20.77 14.03 -8.52
N TRP A 127 -20.18 14.12 -7.32
CA TRP A 127 -19.39 13.06 -6.71
C TRP A 127 -20.27 12.15 -5.87
N ALA A 128 -20.26 10.85 -6.15
CA ALA A 128 -20.99 9.84 -5.39
C ALA A 128 -20.02 9.02 -4.53
N VAL A 129 -20.27 8.94 -3.22
CA VAL A 129 -19.50 8.11 -2.29
C VAL A 129 -19.88 6.65 -2.48
N MET A 130 -18.89 5.75 -2.52
CA MET A 130 -19.12 4.32 -2.75
C MET A 130 -18.73 3.45 -1.56
N ASP A 131 -19.37 2.29 -1.47
CA ASP A 131 -19.03 1.19 -0.56
C ASP A 131 -18.20 0.08 -1.24
N ARG A 132 -17.87 0.28 -2.52
CA ARG A 132 -17.23 -0.72 -3.37
C ARG A 132 -15.86 -1.13 -2.83
N VAL A 133 -15.60 -2.44 -2.93
CA VAL A 133 -14.30 -3.05 -2.68
C VAL A 133 -13.86 -3.82 -3.91
N ASP A 134 -12.65 -3.56 -4.39
CA ASP A 134 -12.00 -4.37 -5.44
C ASP A 134 -10.69 -4.94 -4.89
N VAL A 135 -10.41 -6.19 -5.23
CA VAL A 135 -9.26 -6.96 -4.74
C VAL A 135 -8.38 -7.34 -5.92
N TYR A 136 -7.15 -6.85 -5.92
CA TYR A 136 -6.12 -7.22 -6.87
C TYR A 136 -5.45 -8.52 -6.45
N LEU A 137 -5.32 -9.43 -7.41
CA LEU A 137 -4.66 -10.72 -7.28
C LEU A 137 -3.33 -10.65 -8.04
N PRO A 138 -2.17 -10.40 -7.39
CA PRO A 138 -0.93 -10.15 -8.11
C PRO A 138 -0.46 -11.31 -8.99
N ALA A 139 -0.71 -12.55 -8.57
CA ALA A 139 -0.37 -13.75 -9.34
C ALA A 139 -1.10 -13.82 -10.69
N GLU A 140 -2.30 -13.24 -10.76
CA GLU A 140 -3.17 -13.26 -11.94
C GLU A 140 -3.17 -11.90 -12.65
N ARG A 141 -2.53 -10.88 -12.06
CA ARG A 141 -2.51 -9.49 -12.54
C ARG A 141 -3.87 -8.93 -12.89
N ARG A 142 -4.90 -9.30 -12.13
CA ARG A 142 -6.29 -8.88 -12.35
C ARG A 142 -6.97 -8.48 -11.06
N TRP A 143 -8.03 -7.71 -11.20
CA TRP A 143 -8.92 -7.34 -10.12
C TRP A 143 -10.17 -8.22 -10.11
N VAL A 144 -10.68 -8.50 -8.92
CA VAL A 144 -12.01 -9.05 -8.67
C VAL A 144 -12.78 -8.12 -7.77
N GLN A 145 -14.10 -8.06 -7.91
CA GLN A 145 -14.94 -7.35 -6.96
C GLN A 145 -15.04 -8.18 -5.66
N GLY A 146 -14.78 -7.54 -4.53
CA GLY A 146 -14.96 -8.11 -3.20
C GLY A 146 -16.37 -7.83 -2.63
N HIS A 147 -16.58 -8.22 -1.38
CA HIS A 147 -17.78 -7.80 -0.64
C HIS A 147 -17.71 -6.31 -0.33
N SER A 148 -18.80 -5.59 -0.57
CA SER A 148 -18.91 -4.17 -0.24
C SER A 148 -18.73 -3.89 1.25
N MET A 149 -18.27 -2.69 1.57
CA MET A 149 -18.24 -2.16 2.93
C MET A 149 -19.65 -2.11 3.53
N LEU A 150 -19.75 -2.12 4.85
CA LEU A 150 -21.03 -1.94 5.57
C LEU A 150 -21.56 -0.51 5.45
N GLN A 151 -20.67 0.45 5.21
CA GLN A 151 -21.00 1.85 5.01
C GLN A 151 -20.12 2.45 3.93
N ALA A 152 -20.74 3.08 2.93
CA ALA A 152 -20.03 3.86 1.92
C ALA A 152 -19.19 4.96 2.58
N ARG A 153 -17.94 5.11 2.15
CA ARG A 153 -17.02 6.10 2.73
C ARG A 153 -15.98 6.58 1.71
N THR A 154 -15.65 7.86 1.79
CA THR A 154 -14.53 8.51 1.07
C THR A 154 -13.63 9.25 2.05
N GLY A 155 -12.33 9.37 1.75
CA GLY A 155 -11.37 10.04 2.64
C GLY A 155 -11.10 9.30 3.96
N GLN A 156 -11.49 8.03 4.04
CA GLN A 156 -11.21 7.11 5.15
C GLN A 156 -9.72 6.77 5.26
N ARG A 157 -9.34 6.17 6.39
CA ARG A 157 -8.04 5.51 6.55
C ARG A 157 -8.23 4.00 6.63
N ALA A 158 -7.26 3.28 6.07
CA ALA A 158 -7.17 1.83 6.15
C ALA A 158 -5.77 1.44 6.64
N THR A 159 -5.69 0.39 7.45
CA THR A 159 -4.43 -0.21 7.87
C THR A 159 -4.54 -1.73 7.81
N ALA A 160 -3.46 -2.37 7.35
CA ALA A 160 -3.35 -3.82 7.42
C ALA A 160 -3.14 -4.23 8.88
N LEU A 161 -3.87 -5.26 9.32
CA LEU A 161 -3.67 -5.93 10.59
C LEU A 161 -2.62 -7.03 10.41
N LEU A 162 -1.98 -7.45 11.51
CA LEU A 162 -0.91 -8.46 11.49
C LEU A 162 -1.37 -9.83 10.98
N ASP A 163 -2.67 -10.11 11.05
CA ASP A 163 -3.29 -11.33 10.54
C ASP A 163 -3.72 -11.22 9.07
N GLY A 164 -3.47 -10.08 8.41
CA GLY A 164 -3.80 -9.85 7.00
C GLY A 164 -5.22 -9.31 6.75
N ARG A 165 -6.03 -9.12 7.80
CA ARG A 165 -7.30 -8.38 7.70
C ARG A 165 -7.04 -6.87 7.57
N ILE A 166 -8.06 -6.11 7.19
CA ILE A 166 -7.93 -4.66 6.95
C ILE A 166 -8.91 -3.92 7.86
N PHE A 167 -8.38 -3.03 8.69
CA PHE A 167 -9.19 -2.12 9.51
C PHE A 167 -9.40 -0.80 8.78
N LEU A 168 -10.67 -0.41 8.60
CA LEU A 168 -11.07 0.88 8.06
C LEU A 168 -11.70 1.74 9.15
N THR A 169 -11.44 3.05 9.12
CA THR A 169 -12.03 3.99 10.06
C THR A 169 -12.26 5.37 9.45
N GLY A 170 -13.33 6.01 9.92
CA GLY A 170 -13.64 7.41 9.60
C GLY A 170 -14.02 7.65 8.15
N GLY A 171 -13.91 8.91 7.72
CA GLY A 171 -14.23 9.36 6.38
C GLY A 171 -15.55 10.13 6.31
N TYR A 172 -16.11 10.20 5.11
CA TYR A 172 -17.34 10.90 4.77
C TYR A 172 -18.28 9.96 4.01
N ASP A 173 -19.55 9.87 4.41
CA ASP A 173 -20.55 8.96 3.80
C ASP A 173 -21.44 9.62 2.74
N GLY A 174 -21.18 10.89 2.41
CA GLY A 174 -21.96 11.67 1.44
C GLY A 174 -22.79 12.78 2.09
N PRO A 175 -23.50 12.51 3.21
CA PRO A 175 -24.12 13.57 4.02
C PRO A 175 -23.28 14.09 5.20
N ARG A 176 -22.41 13.27 5.80
CA ARG A 176 -21.71 13.63 7.05
C ARG A 176 -20.34 12.98 7.20
N LEU A 177 -19.51 13.57 8.05
CA LEU A 177 -18.32 12.91 8.58
C LEU A 177 -18.74 11.78 9.52
N ILE A 178 -18.07 10.64 9.41
CA ILE A 178 -18.40 9.44 10.17
C ILE A 178 -17.23 9.04 11.07
N GLY A 179 -17.54 8.48 12.23
CA GLY A 179 -16.57 7.88 13.16
C GLY A 179 -16.64 6.35 13.19
N THR A 180 -17.43 5.74 12.32
CA THR A 180 -17.60 4.28 12.28
C THR A 180 -16.34 3.61 11.76
N SER A 181 -16.10 2.40 12.23
CA SER A 181 -14.99 1.56 11.81
C SER A 181 -15.49 0.16 11.47
N GLU A 182 -14.80 -0.51 10.55
CA GLU A 182 -15.14 -1.85 10.10
C GLU A 182 -13.86 -2.63 9.76
N ILE A 183 -13.94 -3.96 9.77
CA ILE A 183 -12.83 -4.84 9.42
C ILE A 183 -13.24 -5.68 8.21
N TYR A 184 -12.40 -5.67 7.17
CA TYR A 184 -12.53 -6.55 6.00
C TYR A 184 -11.62 -7.78 6.16
N ASP A 185 -12.14 -8.95 5.83
CA ASP A 185 -11.42 -10.24 5.81
C ASP A 185 -11.24 -10.70 4.33
N PRO A 186 -10.04 -10.54 3.74
CA PRO A 186 -9.79 -10.63 2.30
C PRO A 186 -9.55 -12.01 1.69
#